data_AF-A0A2N0QSQ9-F1
#
_entry.id   AF-A0A2N0QSQ9-F1
#
_cell.length_a   1.000
_cell.length_b   1.000
_cell.length_c   1.000
_cell.angle_alpha   90.00
_cell.angle_beta   90.00
_cell.angle_gamma   90.00
#
_symmetry.space_group_name_H-M   'P 1'
#
loop_
_entity.id
_entity.type
_entity.pdbx_description
1 polymer ?
#
loop_
_entity_poly.entity_id
_entity_poly.type
_entity_poly.pdbx_seq_one_letter_code
_entity_poly.pdbx_strand_id
1 'polypeptide(L)'
;MTQQRLKKLPPLYNSQFRNDLLYNDFLKILQERKLGWLNDNHLTIGHSFIRRVTDLVWYLDPHLGKLEKRGLKLPKIIAKLPVYASESHYNLYHDTTKHKKIEISREKLESFVKALILSIQQPWTRLLHWEEVIKDIDDLIKIAQEYANYLQGVNNRMRTIHTSLVPVRNGRDDITVEDIEAVDLYPSQYEFLAQLLRESNDYDLLNIDHLLPPKPQNIYLFFQNICADVSFTLYRYYHGNYLGTLNFVWKIPSLDKCDKTKEAKNISAAYDQIPIYCTRQMRKNVINKYSLIVKASRSILQVLYQDLTGDVSTPDNEINKKTHERIKLMLDTQDPDIIIDLRKIINEKGTKFDVFWNEMQDYFNE
;
A
#
# COMPACT_ATOMS: atom_id res chain seq x y z
N MET A 1 -46.00 -8.60 -47.26
CA MET A 1 -45.58 -7.56 -46.29
C MET A 1 -44.62 -8.18 -45.31
N THR A 2 -43.32 -7.94 -45.48
CA THR A 2 -42.28 -8.37 -44.53
C THR A 2 -42.42 -7.50 -43.28
N GLN A 3 -42.88 -8.06 -42.16
CA GLN A 3 -42.80 -7.37 -40.87
C GLN A 3 -41.32 -7.00 -40.64
N GLN A 4 -40.98 -5.72 -40.73
CA GLN A 4 -39.69 -5.23 -40.26
C GLN A 4 -39.58 -5.61 -38.79
N ARG A 5 -38.76 -6.62 -38.48
CA ARG A 5 -38.50 -7.01 -37.10
C ARG A 5 -37.87 -5.81 -36.39
N LEU A 6 -38.65 -5.18 -35.51
CA LEU A 6 -38.22 -4.01 -34.74
C LEU A 6 -37.10 -4.42 -33.78
N LYS A 7 -35.99 -3.69 -33.81
CA LYS A 7 -34.93 -3.80 -32.80
C LYS A 7 -35.45 -3.22 -31.50
N LYS A 8 -35.29 -3.95 -30.41
CA LYS A 8 -35.67 -3.51 -29.06
C LYS A 8 -34.45 -3.46 -28.16
N LEU A 9 -34.52 -2.60 -27.15
CA LEU A 9 -33.54 -2.48 -26.08
C LEU A 9 -34.13 -3.01 -24.76
N PRO A 10 -33.30 -3.49 -23.82
CA PRO A 10 -33.74 -3.84 -22.48
C PRO A 10 -34.54 -2.72 -21.78
N PRO A 11 -35.39 -3.03 -20.81
CA PRO A 11 -36.07 -2.00 -20.02
C PRO A 11 -35.07 -1.19 -19.18
N LEU A 12 -35.40 0.08 -18.95
CA LEU A 12 -34.72 0.94 -17.99
C LEU A 12 -35.00 0.46 -16.57
N TYR A 13 -34.02 0.64 -15.69
CA TYR A 13 -34.21 0.46 -14.26
C TYR A 13 -34.69 1.74 -13.58
N ASN A 14 -35.26 1.58 -12.39
CA ASN A 14 -35.55 2.72 -11.52
C ASN A 14 -34.21 3.28 -11.01
N SER A 15 -33.88 4.52 -11.35
CA SER A 15 -32.59 5.17 -11.02
C SER A 15 -32.42 5.52 -9.53
N GLN A 16 -33.04 4.76 -8.62
CA GLN A 16 -32.87 4.91 -7.17
C GLN A 16 -31.43 4.59 -6.74
N PHE A 17 -30.80 3.60 -7.38
CA PHE A 17 -29.42 3.25 -7.11
C PHE A 17 -28.48 3.77 -8.21
N ARG A 18 -27.27 4.16 -7.82
CA ARG A 18 -26.27 4.75 -8.74
C ARG A 18 -25.75 3.76 -9.80
N ASN A 19 -25.73 2.46 -9.49
CA ASN A 19 -25.41 1.42 -10.46
C ASN A 19 -26.50 1.29 -11.54
N ASP A 20 -27.77 1.48 -11.15
CA ASP A 20 -28.90 1.48 -12.09
C ASP A 20 -28.86 2.73 -12.98
N LEU A 21 -28.39 3.86 -12.45
CA LEU A 21 -28.12 5.06 -13.26
C LEU A 21 -27.06 4.79 -14.33
N LEU A 22 -25.93 4.17 -13.97
CA LEU A 22 -24.89 3.77 -14.93
C LEU A 22 -25.43 2.85 -16.02
N TYR A 23 -26.25 1.86 -15.64
CA TYR A 23 -26.93 0.98 -16.58
C TYR A 23 -27.81 1.75 -17.56
N ASN A 24 -28.65 2.64 -17.03
CA ASN A 24 -29.58 3.46 -17.80
C ASN A 24 -28.86 4.42 -18.76
N ASP A 25 -27.77 5.05 -18.31
CA ASP A 25 -27.02 5.98 -19.13
C ASP A 25 -26.25 5.28 -20.26
N PHE A 26 -25.69 4.10 -20.00
CA PHE A 26 -25.12 3.28 -21.09
C PHE A 26 -26.20 2.83 -22.09
N LEU A 27 -27.39 2.46 -21.59
CA LEU A 27 -28.52 2.08 -22.45
C LEU A 27 -28.96 3.23 -23.35
N LYS A 28 -28.98 4.47 -22.85
CA LYS A 28 -29.29 5.67 -23.66
C LYS A 28 -28.30 5.87 -24.81
N ILE A 29 -27.00 5.63 -24.58
CA ILE A 29 -25.99 5.69 -25.65
C ILE A 29 -26.31 4.69 -26.76
N LEU A 30 -26.73 3.46 -26.41
CA LEU A 30 -27.15 2.47 -27.40
C LEU A 30 -28.41 2.91 -28.15
N GLN A 31 -29.36 3.57 -27.46
CA GLN A 31 -30.58 4.11 -28.04
C GLN A 31 -30.30 5.23 -29.04
N GLU A 32 -29.44 6.19 -28.71
CA GLU A 32 -29.01 7.29 -29.59
C GLU A 32 -28.37 6.76 -30.88
N ARG A 33 -27.63 5.65 -30.78
CA ARG A 33 -27.00 4.96 -31.92
C ARG A 33 -27.96 4.04 -32.69
N LYS A 34 -29.26 4.02 -32.33
CA LYS A 34 -30.31 3.18 -32.95
C LYS A 34 -29.96 1.67 -32.93
N LEU A 35 -29.32 1.23 -31.86
CA LEU A 35 -28.93 -0.16 -31.65
C LEU A 35 -30.03 -0.94 -30.92
N GLY A 36 -29.97 -2.26 -31.03
CA GLY A 36 -30.90 -3.15 -30.33
C GLY A 36 -30.87 -4.56 -30.88
N TRP A 37 -31.62 -5.44 -30.23
CA TRP A 37 -31.68 -6.86 -30.55
C TRP A 37 -33.05 -7.23 -31.14
N LEU A 38 -33.05 -8.26 -32.00
CA LEU A 38 -34.25 -8.83 -32.62
C LEU A 38 -34.77 -10.03 -31.83
N ASN A 39 -36.00 -10.47 -32.12
CA ASN A 39 -36.61 -11.71 -31.59
C ASN A 39 -36.62 -11.77 -30.05
N ASP A 40 -36.86 -10.64 -29.40
CA ASP A 40 -36.87 -10.49 -27.94
C ASP A 40 -35.56 -10.87 -27.21
N ASN A 41 -34.45 -11.06 -27.93
CA ASN A 41 -33.11 -11.28 -27.37
C ASN A 41 -32.61 -10.10 -26.51
N HIS A 42 -33.27 -8.95 -26.55
CA HIS A 42 -32.96 -7.82 -25.68
C HIS A 42 -33.21 -8.18 -24.20
N LEU A 43 -34.19 -9.02 -23.88
CA LEU A 43 -34.48 -9.41 -22.49
C LEU A 43 -33.46 -10.39 -21.90
N THR A 44 -32.69 -11.09 -22.75
CA THR A 44 -31.74 -12.11 -22.34
C THR A 44 -30.30 -11.70 -22.65
N ILE A 45 -29.92 -11.77 -23.92
CA ILE A 45 -28.56 -11.49 -24.41
C ILE A 45 -28.23 -10.00 -24.25
N GLY A 46 -29.14 -9.12 -24.66
CA GLY A 46 -28.93 -7.67 -24.58
C GLY A 46 -28.78 -7.20 -23.14
N HIS A 47 -29.71 -7.60 -22.27
CA HIS A 47 -29.65 -7.35 -20.84
C HIS A 47 -28.34 -7.85 -20.21
N SER A 48 -27.97 -9.10 -20.49
CA SER A 48 -26.73 -9.69 -19.98
C SER A 48 -25.49 -8.94 -20.45
N PHE A 49 -25.46 -8.52 -21.71
CA PHE A 49 -24.35 -7.74 -22.26
C PHE A 49 -24.18 -6.40 -21.56
N ILE A 50 -25.27 -5.62 -21.45
CA ILE A 50 -25.23 -4.30 -20.80
C ILE A 50 -24.80 -4.45 -19.35
N ARG A 51 -25.39 -5.40 -18.62
CA ARG A 51 -25.04 -5.66 -17.22
C ARG A 51 -23.56 -6.01 -17.06
N ARG A 52 -22.99 -6.85 -17.93
CA ARG A 52 -21.56 -7.19 -17.88
C ARG A 52 -20.66 -5.98 -18.14
N VAL A 53 -21.05 -5.07 -19.04
CA VAL A 53 -20.30 -3.82 -19.29
C VAL A 53 -20.37 -2.93 -18.05
N THR A 54 -21.58 -2.68 -17.56
CA THR A 54 -21.81 -1.75 -16.45
C THR A 54 -21.23 -2.27 -15.13
N ASP A 55 -21.24 -3.58 -14.90
CA ASP A 55 -20.65 -4.20 -13.72
C ASP A 55 -19.11 -4.04 -13.71
N LEU A 56 -18.45 -4.19 -14.87
CA LEU A 56 -17.01 -3.93 -14.99
C LEU A 56 -16.70 -2.45 -14.79
N VAL A 57 -17.44 -1.55 -15.46
CA VAL A 57 -17.24 -0.09 -15.32
C VAL A 57 -17.43 0.32 -13.87
N TRP A 58 -18.50 -0.14 -13.21
CA TRP A 58 -18.78 0.11 -11.80
C TRP A 58 -17.64 -0.35 -10.87
N TYR A 59 -17.01 -1.47 -11.20
CA TYR A 59 -15.88 -2.00 -10.43
C TYR A 59 -14.60 -1.18 -10.61
N LEU A 60 -14.37 -0.65 -11.81
CA LEU A 60 -13.22 0.21 -12.14
C LEU A 60 -13.39 1.66 -11.66
N ASP A 61 -14.63 2.13 -11.57
CA ASP A 61 -15.01 3.52 -11.33
C ASP A 61 -14.30 4.21 -10.15
N PRO A 62 -14.14 3.60 -8.96
CA PRO A 62 -13.43 4.24 -7.86
C PRO A 62 -11.90 4.31 -8.03
N HIS A 63 -11.37 3.64 -9.04
CA HIS A 63 -9.94 3.44 -9.24
C HIS A 63 -9.43 4.04 -10.55
N LEU A 64 -10.24 4.85 -11.25
CA LEU A 64 -9.87 5.43 -12.54
C LEU A 64 -8.54 6.21 -12.49
N GLY A 65 -8.29 6.97 -11.42
CA GLY A 65 -7.00 7.65 -11.24
C GLY A 65 -5.80 6.70 -11.11
N LYS A 66 -5.98 5.47 -10.60
CA LYS A 66 -4.92 4.44 -10.60
C LYS A 66 -4.68 3.90 -12.01
N LEU A 67 -5.73 3.74 -12.81
CA LEU A 67 -5.64 3.30 -14.20
C LEU A 67 -4.95 4.37 -15.06
N GLU A 68 -5.34 5.64 -14.92
CA GLU A 68 -4.77 6.77 -15.67
C GLU A 68 -3.28 6.97 -15.43
N LYS A 69 -2.80 6.82 -14.18
CA LYS A 69 -1.37 6.85 -13.85
C LYS A 69 -0.55 5.78 -14.57
N ARG A 70 -1.20 4.76 -15.13
CA ARG A 70 -0.60 3.68 -15.92
C ARG A 70 -0.88 3.83 -17.42
N GLY A 71 -1.42 4.96 -17.86
CA GLY A 71 -1.80 5.19 -19.25
C GLY A 71 -3.09 4.50 -19.68
N LEU A 72 -3.82 3.86 -18.76
CA LEU A 72 -5.05 3.12 -19.08
C LEU A 72 -6.25 4.07 -18.96
N LYS A 73 -6.74 4.56 -20.10
CA LYS A 73 -7.88 5.49 -20.16
C LYS A 73 -9.15 4.77 -20.59
N LEU A 74 -10.30 5.16 -20.05
CA LEU A 74 -11.59 4.57 -20.45
C LEU A 74 -11.85 4.75 -21.96
N PRO A 75 -12.48 3.76 -22.62
CA PRO A 75 -12.85 3.87 -24.04
C PRO A 75 -13.86 4.98 -24.29
N LYS A 76 -13.93 5.47 -25.53
CA LYS A 76 -14.69 6.68 -25.89
C LYS A 76 -16.16 6.59 -25.52
N ILE A 77 -16.83 5.46 -25.78
CA ILE A 77 -18.24 5.29 -25.45
C ILE A 77 -18.51 5.36 -23.93
N ILE A 78 -17.58 4.87 -23.11
CA ILE A 78 -17.71 4.89 -21.66
C ILE A 78 -17.35 6.28 -21.13
N ALA A 79 -16.26 6.88 -21.60
CA ALA A 79 -15.82 8.22 -21.20
C ALA A 79 -16.85 9.32 -21.48
N LYS A 80 -17.74 9.12 -22.47
CA LYS A 80 -18.84 10.03 -22.82
C LYS A 80 -20.07 9.92 -21.91
N LEU A 81 -20.09 8.99 -20.96
CA LEU A 81 -21.22 8.85 -20.04
C LEU A 81 -21.44 10.16 -19.24
N PRO A 82 -22.69 10.56 -18.96
CA PRO A 82 -23.00 11.89 -18.41
C PRO A 82 -22.27 12.23 -17.11
N VAL A 83 -22.17 11.26 -16.19
CA VAL A 83 -21.51 11.48 -14.89
C VAL A 83 -20.00 11.71 -15.05
N TYR A 84 -19.34 11.01 -15.98
CA TYR A 84 -17.92 11.24 -16.29
C TYR A 84 -17.70 12.56 -17.03
N ALA A 85 -18.62 12.94 -17.93
CA ALA A 85 -18.57 14.24 -18.59
C ALA A 85 -18.71 15.42 -17.61
N SER A 86 -19.36 15.21 -16.46
CA SER A 86 -19.41 16.17 -15.34
C SER A 86 -18.25 16.04 -14.34
N GLU A 87 -17.15 15.37 -14.71
CA GLU A 87 -15.97 15.14 -13.84
C GLU A 87 -16.32 14.47 -12.51
N SER A 88 -17.30 13.55 -12.53
CA SER A 88 -17.78 12.83 -11.35
C SER A 88 -17.71 11.31 -11.54
N HIS A 89 -18.04 10.56 -10.50
CA HIS A 89 -17.97 9.11 -10.45
C HIS A 89 -19.34 8.50 -10.14
N TYR A 90 -19.64 7.33 -10.70
CA TYR A 90 -20.92 6.65 -10.45
C TYR A 90 -20.95 6.02 -9.05
N ASN A 91 -19.88 5.35 -8.65
CA ASN A 91 -19.73 4.59 -7.42
C ASN A 91 -19.23 5.46 -6.26
N LEU A 92 -20.02 6.49 -5.92
CA LEU A 92 -19.73 7.37 -4.78
C LEU A 92 -19.74 6.63 -3.42
N TYR A 93 -20.41 5.48 -3.35
CA TYR A 93 -20.46 4.65 -2.13
C TYR A 93 -19.06 4.23 -1.67
N HIS A 94 -18.13 4.02 -2.60
CA HIS A 94 -16.76 3.66 -2.28
C HIS A 94 -16.05 4.71 -1.40
N ASP A 95 -16.41 5.98 -1.54
CA ASP A 95 -15.77 7.08 -0.80
C ASP A 95 -16.57 7.56 0.39
N THR A 96 -17.91 7.47 0.34
CA THR A 96 -18.77 7.93 1.44
C THR A 96 -18.90 6.92 2.58
N THR A 97 -18.52 5.66 2.37
CA THR A 97 -18.73 4.62 3.39
C THR A 97 -17.54 4.41 4.31
N LYS A 98 -17.85 4.11 5.58
CA LYS A 98 -16.86 3.72 6.60
C LYS A 98 -16.42 2.26 6.49
N HIS A 99 -16.99 1.50 5.55
CA HIS A 99 -16.65 0.10 5.33
C HIS A 99 -15.30 -0.03 4.63
N LYS A 100 -14.69 -1.21 4.76
CA LYS A 100 -13.43 -1.53 4.09
C LYS A 100 -13.58 -1.34 2.57
N LYS A 101 -12.78 -0.43 2.02
CA LYS A 101 -12.71 -0.18 0.57
C LYS A 101 -12.27 -1.45 -0.17
N ILE A 102 -13.01 -1.82 -1.21
CA ILE A 102 -12.72 -2.99 -2.02
C ILE A 102 -11.66 -2.60 -3.05
N GLU A 103 -10.45 -3.11 -2.88
CA GLU A 103 -9.38 -2.98 -3.85
C GLU A 103 -9.63 -3.85 -5.09
N ILE A 104 -9.05 -3.43 -6.22
CA ILE A 104 -9.12 -4.22 -7.45
C ILE A 104 -8.29 -5.49 -7.29
N SER A 105 -8.91 -6.65 -7.50
CA SER A 105 -8.21 -7.93 -7.58
C SER A 105 -8.14 -8.45 -9.01
N ARG A 106 -7.08 -9.20 -9.30
CA ARG A 106 -6.87 -9.85 -10.59
C ARG A 106 -8.01 -10.82 -10.89
N GLU A 107 -8.37 -11.66 -9.93
CA GLU A 107 -9.35 -12.73 -10.10
C GLU A 107 -10.72 -12.15 -10.49
N LYS A 108 -11.10 -11.04 -9.86
CA LYS A 108 -12.37 -10.37 -10.13
C LYS A 108 -12.35 -9.67 -11.50
N LEU A 109 -11.26 -9.01 -11.88
CA LEU A 109 -11.12 -8.46 -13.24
C LEU A 109 -11.18 -9.54 -14.32
N GLU A 110 -10.45 -10.64 -14.14
CA GLU A 110 -10.50 -11.77 -15.08
C GLU A 110 -11.91 -12.36 -15.17
N SER A 111 -12.66 -12.40 -14.07
CA SER A 111 -14.06 -12.87 -14.09
C SER A 111 -14.96 -11.96 -14.95
N PHE A 112 -14.82 -10.63 -14.84
CA PHE A 112 -15.56 -9.66 -15.67
C PHE A 112 -15.16 -9.75 -17.14
N VAL A 113 -13.86 -9.83 -17.41
CA VAL A 113 -13.31 -9.99 -18.77
C VAL A 113 -13.85 -11.26 -19.42
N LYS A 114 -13.81 -12.40 -18.74
CA LYS A 114 -14.35 -13.67 -19.25
C LYS A 114 -15.85 -13.53 -19.58
N ALA A 115 -16.62 -12.92 -18.69
CA ALA A 115 -18.04 -12.69 -18.91
C ALA A 115 -18.31 -11.79 -20.14
N LEU A 116 -17.54 -10.72 -20.31
CA LEU A 116 -17.66 -9.83 -21.48
C LEU A 116 -17.24 -10.49 -22.78
N ILE A 117 -16.15 -11.27 -22.79
CA ILE A 117 -15.70 -12.05 -23.95
C ILE A 117 -16.83 -12.96 -24.46
N LEU A 118 -17.55 -13.63 -23.54
CA LEU A 118 -18.71 -14.47 -23.90
C LEU A 118 -19.84 -13.67 -24.58
N SER A 119 -20.00 -12.39 -24.26
CA SER A 119 -20.98 -11.52 -24.94
C SER A 119 -20.50 -11.08 -26.30
N ILE A 120 -19.22 -10.69 -26.44
CA ILE A 120 -18.71 -10.13 -27.70
C ILE A 120 -18.47 -11.20 -28.78
N GLN A 121 -18.35 -12.47 -28.39
CA GLN A 121 -18.26 -13.61 -29.32
C GLN A 121 -19.60 -13.98 -29.99
N GLN A 122 -20.72 -13.39 -29.56
CA GLN A 122 -22.05 -13.71 -30.09
C GLN A 122 -22.24 -13.18 -31.52
N PRO A 123 -23.05 -13.83 -32.37
CA PRO A 123 -23.17 -13.46 -33.79
C PRO A 123 -23.63 -12.01 -34.06
N TRP A 124 -24.41 -11.42 -33.15
CA TRP A 124 -24.93 -10.06 -33.31
C TRP A 124 -23.85 -8.98 -33.28
N THR A 125 -22.67 -9.26 -32.70
CA THR A 125 -21.56 -8.31 -32.63
C THR A 125 -20.86 -8.08 -33.97
N ARG A 126 -21.01 -9.02 -34.92
CA ARG A 126 -20.45 -8.93 -36.27
C ARG A 126 -21.25 -8.05 -37.21
N LEU A 127 -22.41 -7.55 -36.76
CA LEU A 127 -23.23 -6.66 -37.57
C LEU A 127 -22.59 -5.27 -37.62
N LEU A 128 -22.46 -4.69 -38.82
CA LEU A 128 -21.76 -3.43 -39.08
C LEU A 128 -22.15 -2.28 -38.12
N HIS A 129 -23.44 -2.17 -37.79
CA HIS A 129 -23.93 -1.11 -36.89
C HIS A 129 -23.45 -1.24 -35.45
N TRP A 130 -22.98 -2.42 -35.02
CA TRP A 130 -22.40 -2.65 -33.70
C TRP A 130 -20.88 -2.41 -33.66
N GLU A 131 -20.21 -2.29 -34.81
CA GLU A 131 -18.75 -2.29 -34.92
C GLU A 131 -18.07 -1.27 -33.99
N GLU A 132 -18.51 -0.01 -34.00
CA GLU A 132 -17.91 1.04 -33.17
C GLU A 132 -18.08 0.76 -31.67
N VAL A 133 -19.27 0.30 -31.24
CA VAL A 133 -19.53 -0.04 -29.84
C VAL A 133 -18.70 -1.24 -29.42
N ILE A 134 -18.66 -2.28 -30.24
CA ILE A 134 -17.90 -3.50 -29.93
C ILE A 134 -16.41 -3.21 -29.90
N LYS A 135 -15.89 -2.33 -30.75
CA LYS A 135 -14.50 -1.87 -30.70
C LYS A 135 -14.18 -1.19 -29.37
N ASP A 136 -15.03 -0.27 -28.91
CA ASP A 136 -14.82 0.39 -27.63
C ASP A 136 -14.97 -0.58 -26.44
N ILE A 137 -15.84 -1.60 -26.52
CA ILE A 137 -15.94 -2.65 -25.50
C ILE A 137 -14.73 -3.59 -25.53
N ASP A 138 -14.17 -3.89 -26.69
CA ASP A 138 -12.92 -4.64 -26.82
C ASP A 138 -11.75 -3.87 -26.19
N ASP A 139 -11.70 -2.55 -26.38
CA ASP A 139 -10.73 -1.68 -25.70
C ASP A 139 -10.93 -1.68 -24.17
N LEU A 140 -12.18 -1.70 -23.67
CA LEU A 140 -12.47 -1.86 -22.23
C LEU A 140 -11.93 -3.18 -21.69
N ILE A 141 -12.09 -4.27 -22.45
CA ILE A 141 -11.59 -5.59 -22.10
C ILE A 141 -10.06 -5.58 -22.03
N LYS A 142 -9.39 -4.99 -23.02
CA LYS A 142 -7.93 -4.86 -23.04
C LYS A 142 -7.41 -4.09 -21.83
N ILE A 143 -8.03 -2.97 -21.48
CA ILE A 143 -7.68 -2.19 -20.29
C ILE A 143 -7.77 -3.05 -19.01
N ALA A 144 -8.86 -3.79 -18.85
CA ALA A 144 -9.04 -4.67 -17.69
C ALA A 144 -8.01 -5.81 -17.66
N GLN A 145 -7.66 -6.38 -18.82
CA GLN A 145 -6.62 -7.41 -18.94
C GLN A 145 -5.22 -6.87 -18.64
N GLU A 146 -4.85 -5.71 -19.19
CA GLU A 146 -3.57 -5.06 -18.94
C GLU A 146 -3.38 -4.74 -17.46
N TYR A 147 -4.43 -4.22 -16.81
CA TYR A 147 -4.39 -3.98 -15.37
C TYR A 147 -4.31 -5.28 -14.57
N ALA A 148 -5.02 -6.34 -14.97
CA ALA A 148 -4.92 -7.65 -14.33
C ALA A 148 -3.50 -8.25 -14.45
N ASN A 149 -2.84 -8.10 -15.59
CA ASN A 149 -1.45 -8.51 -15.82
C ASN A 149 -0.48 -7.71 -14.94
N TYR A 150 -0.70 -6.40 -14.84
CA TYR A 150 0.04 -5.55 -13.91
C TYR A 150 -0.09 -6.07 -12.45
N LEU A 151 -1.33 -6.36 -12.01
CA LEU A 151 -1.57 -6.90 -10.67
C LEU A 151 -0.88 -8.26 -10.47
N GLN A 152 -0.82 -9.11 -11.49
CA GLN A 152 -0.05 -10.36 -11.43
C GLN A 152 1.43 -10.08 -11.18
N GLY A 153 2.04 -9.14 -11.90
CA GLY A 153 3.44 -8.76 -11.72
C GLY A 153 3.72 -8.24 -10.30
N VAL A 154 2.85 -7.34 -9.80
CA VAL A 154 2.94 -6.82 -8.42
C VAL A 154 2.79 -7.93 -7.39
N ASN A 155 1.78 -8.79 -7.53
CA ASN A 155 1.53 -9.88 -6.59
C ASN A 155 2.67 -10.89 -6.58
N ASN A 156 3.25 -11.22 -7.73
CA ASN A 156 4.40 -12.11 -7.83
C ASN A 156 5.62 -11.50 -7.16
N ARG A 157 5.94 -10.23 -7.44
CA ARG A 157 7.03 -9.52 -6.78
C ARG A 157 6.84 -9.50 -5.26
N MET A 158 5.65 -9.18 -4.80
CA MET A 158 5.35 -9.14 -3.36
C MET A 158 5.45 -10.52 -2.71
N ARG A 159 5.02 -11.58 -3.41
CA ARG A 159 5.17 -12.96 -2.95
C ARG A 159 6.63 -13.32 -2.80
N THR A 160 7.46 -13.05 -3.81
CA THR A 160 8.91 -13.28 -3.76
C THR A 160 9.55 -12.58 -2.57
N ILE A 161 9.21 -11.31 -2.33
CA ILE A 161 9.70 -10.54 -1.18
C ILE A 161 9.25 -11.19 0.14
N HIS A 162 7.98 -11.54 0.26
CA HIS A 162 7.43 -12.13 1.49
C HIS A 162 8.00 -13.51 1.83
N THR A 163 8.40 -14.29 0.82
CA THR A 163 9.00 -15.62 1.00
C THR A 163 10.52 -15.60 1.04
N SER A 164 11.15 -14.45 0.76
CA SER A 164 12.60 -14.30 0.80
C SER A 164 13.13 -14.40 2.22
N LEU A 165 14.25 -15.11 2.38
CA LEU A 165 15.05 -15.10 3.61
C LEU A 165 16.04 -13.93 3.64
N VAL A 166 16.26 -13.27 2.51
CA VAL A 166 17.18 -12.15 2.37
C VAL A 166 16.39 -10.85 2.35
N PRO A 167 16.77 -9.83 3.14
CA PRO A 167 16.19 -8.50 3.06
C PRO A 167 16.23 -7.93 1.64
N VAL A 168 15.18 -7.18 1.26
CA VAL A 168 15.13 -6.53 -0.06
C VAL A 168 16.19 -5.45 -0.20
N ARG A 169 16.54 -4.82 0.93
CA ARG A 169 17.54 -3.78 1.03
C ARG A 169 18.60 -4.19 2.05
N ASN A 170 19.86 -3.89 1.77
CA ASN A 170 20.98 -4.13 2.67
C ASN A 170 21.88 -2.89 2.73
N GLY A 171 22.60 -2.69 3.84
CA GLY A 171 23.44 -1.51 4.03
C GLY A 171 24.76 -1.50 3.23
N ARG A 172 24.92 -2.38 2.25
CA ARG A 172 26.07 -2.40 1.33
C ARG A 172 25.71 -1.90 -0.06
N ASP A 173 24.58 -2.34 -0.60
CA ASP A 173 24.17 -2.06 -1.98
C ASP A 173 23.22 -0.86 -2.07
N ASP A 174 22.49 -0.57 -0.98
CA ASP A 174 21.43 0.45 -0.98
C ASP A 174 21.88 1.74 -0.32
N ILE A 175 23.06 2.20 -0.71
CA ILE A 175 23.73 3.36 -0.13
C ILE A 175 24.16 4.34 -1.23
N THR A 176 24.28 5.62 -0.85
CA THR A 176 25.04 6.61 -1.62
C THR A 176 26.11 7.22 -0.73
N VAL A 177 27.28 7.45 -1.29
CA VAL A 177 28.42 8.09 -0.63
C VAL A 177 28.88 9.21 -1.54
N GLU A 178 28.80 10.45 -1.06
CA GLU A 178 29.08 11.66 -1.83
C GLU A 178 30.04 12.55 -1.06
N ASP A 179 31.19 12.89 -1.65
CA ASP A 179 32.13 13.85 -1.07
C ASP A 179 31.69 15.28 -1.46
N ILE A 180 31.64 16.16 -0.47
CA ILE A 180 31.15 17.54 -0.60
C ILE A 180 32.28 18.49 -0.21
N GLU A 181 32.60 19.40 -1.13
CA GLU A 181 33.64 20.41 -0.95
C GLU A 181 33.17 21.55 -0.05
N ALA A 182 34.13 22.12 0.68
CA ALA A 182 33.89 23.29 1.53
C ALA A 182 33.47 24.50 0.69
N VAL A 183 32.54 25.29 1.22
CA VAL A 183 32.08 26.54 0.60
C VAL A 183 32.25 27.68 1.59
N ASP A 184 32.79 28.81 1.11
CA ASP A 184 33.04 30.00 1.96
C ASP A 184 31.76 30.61 2.54
N LEU A 185 30.66 30.55 1.78
CA LEU A 185 29.37 31.13 2.14
C LEU A 185 28.27 30.09 1.93
N TYR A 186 27.59 29.75 3.02
CA TYR A 186 26.46 28.83 3.01
C TYR A 186 25.23 29.45 3.69
N PRO A 187 24.01 29.01 3.33
CA PRO A 187 22.79 29.47 3.99
C PRO A 187 22.76 29.11 5.49
N SER A 188 22.23 30.02 6.32
CA SER A 188 22.18 29.88 7.79
C SER A 188 21.48 28.61 8.29
N GLN A 189 20.62 28.00 7.48
CA GLN A 189 19.96 26.72 7.81
C GLN A 189 20.94 25.55 7.98
N TYR A 190 22.18 25.65 7.47
CA TYR A 190 23.22 24.63 7.62
C TYR A 190 24.22 24.93 8.76
N GLU A 191 24.04 26.02 9.51
CA GLU A 191 24.96 26.40 10.59
C GLU A 191 25.15 25.28 11.62
N PHE A 192 24.07 24.60 12.02
CA PHE A 192 24.17 23.48 12.96
C PHE A 192 24.99 22.31 12.41
N LEU A 193 24.87 22.01 11.11
CA LEU A 193 25.67 20.97 10.46
C LEU A 193 27.15 21.40 10.40
N ALA A 194 27.40 22.64 9.98
CA ALA A 194 28.74 23.20 9.88
C ALA A 194 29.45 23.23 11.24
N GLN A 195 28.75 23.66 12.29
CA GLN A 195 29.26 23.63 13.66
C GLN A 195 29.59 22.20 14.11
N LEU A 196 28.67 21.25 13.89
CA LEU A 196 28.88 19.84 14.24
C LEU A 196 30.14 19.27 13.54
N LEU A 197 30.34 19.59 12.27
CA LEU A 197 31.52 19.18 11.52
C LEU A 197 32.79 19.87 12.04
N ARG A 198 32.75 21.18 12.35
CA ARG A 198 33.89 21.92 12.90
C ARG A 198 34.39 21.34 14.22
N GLU A 199 33.47 20.96 15.10
CA GLU A 199 33.77 20.39 16.42
C GLU A 199 34.26 18.94 16.36
N SER A 200 33.97 18.23 15.27
CA SER A 200 34.40 16.84 15.05
C SER A 200 35.84 16.72 14.53
N ASN A 201 36.49 15.58 14.83
CA ASN A 201 37.76 15.24 14.20
C ASN A 201 37.54 14.68 12.79
N ASP A 202 38.60 14.69 11.99
CA ASP A 202 38.56 14.08 10.66
C ASP A 202 38.18 12.59 10.77
N TYR A 203 37.21 12.18 9.95
CA TYR A 203 36.63 10.85 9.90
C TYR A 203 35.82 10.41 11.14
N ASP A 204 35.45 11.32 12.04
CA ASP A 204 34.45 11.00 13.06
C ASP A 204 33.07 10.83 12.42
N LEU A 205 32.45 9.67 12.62
CA LEU A 205 31.13 9.33 12.05
C LEU A 205 30.00 9.96 12.88
N LEU A 206 29.15 10.75 12.23
CA LEU A 206 28.06 11.49 12.87
C LEU A 206 26.71 11.16 12.22
N ASN A 207 25.69 10.86 13.02
CA ASN A 207 24.30 10.77 12.52
C ASN A 207 23.66 12.17 12.53
N ILE A 208 23.07 12.58 11.40
CA ILE A 208 22.48 13.93 11.22
C ILE A 208 20.96 13.91 11.09
N ASP A 209 20.29 12.80 11.38
CA ASP A 209 18.83 12.68 11.20
C ASP A 209 18.05 13.65 12.10
N HIS A 210 18.64 14.06 13.23
CA HIS A 210 18.09 15.06 14.14
C HIS A 210 18.13 16.49 13.59
N LEU A 211 18.92 16.77 12.54
CA LEU A 211 19.00 18.07 11.86
C LEU A 211 17.99 18.20 10.72
N LEU A 212 17.26 17.13 10.40
CA LEU A 212 16.38 17.11 9.24
C LEU A 212 15.15 18.00 9.40
N PRO A 213 14.75 18.73 8.34
CA PRO A 213 13.50 19.48 8.35
C PRO A 213 12.28 18.56 8.57
N PRO A 214 11.23 19.03 9.26
CA PRO A 214 10.06 18.20 9.58
C PRO A 214 9.18 17.88 8.37
N LYS A 215 9.25 18.70 7.29
CA LYS A 215 8.42 18.52 6.09
C LYS A 215 9.17 17.73 5.01
N PRO A 216 8.58 16.68 4.40
CA PRO A 216 9.25 15.85 3.39
C PRO A 216 9.84 16.61 2.20
N GLN A 217 9.14 17.65 1.71
CA GLN A 217 9.60 18.48 0.59
C GLN A 217 10.89 19.25 0.95
N ASN A 218 11.02 19.67 2.20
CA ASN A 218 12.18 20.42 2.67
C ASN A 218 13.39 19.49 2.88
N ILE A 219 13.16 18.21 3.22
CA ILE A 219 14.24 17.22 3.33
C ILE A 219 14.94 17.03 1.98
N TYR A 220 14.17 16.96 0.89
CA TYR A 220 14.73 16.87 -0.45
C TYR A 220 15.61 18.10 -0.78
N LEU A 221 15.08 19.31 -0.54
CA LEU A 221 15.82 20.56 -0.78
C LEU A 221 17.05 20.70 0.13
N PHE A 222 16.98 20.19 1.36
CA PHE A 222 18.08 20.17 2.31
C PHE A 222 19.26 19.37 1.75
N PHE A 223 19.03 18.14 1.31
CA PHE A 223 20.11 17.32 0.74
C PHE A 223 20.58 17.80 -0.62
N GLN A 224 19.69 18.36 -1.45
CA GLN A 224 20.08 18.89 -2.76
C GLN A 224 21.07 20.06 -2.65
N ASN A 225 21.00 20.84 -1.58
CA ASN A 225 21.81 22.05 -1.38
C ASN A 225 22.68 21.96 -0.12
N ILE A 226 22.96 20.75 0.38
CA ILE A 226 23.72 20.56 1.62
C ILE A 226 25.16 21.06 1.41
N CYS A 227 25.64 21.88 2.33
CA CYS A 227 26.95 22.50 2.26
C CYS A 227 27.43 22.94 3.64
N ALA A 228 28.75 23.14 3.78
CA ALA A 228 29.40 23.64 4.99
C ALA A 228 30.73 24.32 4.61
N ASP A 229 31.35 25.04 5.55
CA ASP A 229 32.70 25.62 5.46
C ASP A 229 33.83 24.58 5.60
N VAL A 230 33.46 23.32 5.82
CA VAL A 230 34.40 22.19 5.95
C VAL A 230 34.02 21.15 4.91
N SER A 231 35.02 20.50 4.30
CA SER A 231 34.76 19.38 3.39
C SER A 231 34.31 18.15 4.19
N PHE A 232 33.31 17.43 3.70
CA PHE A 232 32.78 16.24 4.37
C PHE A 232 32.25 15.23 3.37
N THR A 233 32.13 13.98 3.81
CA THR A 233 31.44 12.94 3.05
C THR A 233 30.04 12.74 3.62
N LEU A 234 29.04 12.65 2.75
CA LEU A 234 27.67 12.31 3.05
C LEU A 234 27.41 10.84 2.71
N TYR A 235 27.03 10.06 3.71
CA TYR A 235 26.57 8.68 3.55
C TYR A 235 25.06 8.62 3.77
N ARG A 236 24.34 7.98 2.85
CA ARG A 236 22.89 7.82 2.95
C ARG A 236 22.52 6.37 2.71
N TYR A 237 21.77 5.78 3.63
CA TYR A 237 21.26 4.42 3.50
C TYR A 237 19.74 4.41 3.24
N TYR A 238 19.34 3.81 2.13
CA TYR A 238 17.96 3.76 1.67
C TYR A 238 17.26 2.47 2.09
N HIS A 239 16.75 2.45 3.32
CA HIS A 239 16.03 1.29 3.84
C HIS A 239 14.68 1.04 3.11
N GLY A 240 13.95 2.11 2.79
CA GLY A 240 12.66 2.06 2.10
C GLY A 240 11.42 2.02 3.02
N ASN A 241 10.25 2.25 2.40
CA ASN A 241 8.88 2.34 2.95
C ASN A 241 8.68 3.07 4.28
N TYR A 242 9.10 2.51 5.41
CA TYR A 242 8.65 2.93 6.75
C TYR A 242 9.70 3.68 7.58
N LEU A 243 10.99 3.51 7.27
CA LEU A 243 12.08 4.07 8.07
C LEU A 243 12.77 5.28 7.43
N GLY A 244 12.39 5.60 6.20
CA GLY A 244 13.02 6.66 5.44
C GLY A 244 14.46 6.30 5.06
N THR A 245 15.33 7.30 5.13
CA THR A 245 16.76 7.22 4.78
C THR A 245 17.54 7.58 6.04
N LEU A 246 18.51 6.76 6.44
CA LEU A 246 19.45 7.11 7.51
C LEU A 246 20.61 7.90 6.92
N ASN A 247 20.98 9.01 7.56
CA ASN A 247 21.95 9.94 7.01
C ASN A 247 23.09 10.16 8.01
N PHE A 248 24.31 9.93 7.52
CA PHE A 248 25.53 10.08 8.29
C PHE A 248 26.50 10.99 7.54
N VAL A 249 27.34 11.71 8.28
CA VAL A 249 28.41 12.53 7.73
C VAL A 249 29.70 12.29 8.50
N TRP A 250 30.83 12.55 7.85
CA TRP A 250 32.11 12.69 8.52
C TRP A 250 32.96 13.75 7.82
N LYS A 251 33.69 14.52 8.62
CA LYS A 251 34.62 15.52 8.15
C LYS A 251 35.80 14.88 7.40
N ILE A 252 36.23 15.53 6.30
CA ILE A 252 37.44 15.16 5.56
C ILE A 252 38.39 16.36 5.45
N PRO A 253 39.71 16.14 5.45
CA PRO A 253 40.69 17.23 5.43
C PRO A 253 40.69 18.02 4.12
N SER A 254 40.56 17.32 2.98
CA SER A 254 40.35 17.88 1.64
C SER A 254 39.96 16.75 0.68
N LEU A 255 39.30 17.08 -0.44
CA LEU A 255 38.91 16.08 -1.45
C LEU A 255 40.13 15.32 -2.01
N ASP A 256 41.24 16.02 -2.22
CA ASP A 256 42.48 15.42 -2.75
C ASP A 256 43.23 14.50 -1.76
N LYS A 257 42.89 14.56 -0.47
CA LYS A 257 43.58 13.82 0.61
C LYS A 257 42.65 12.82 1.29
N CYS A 258 41.61 12.37 0.58
CA CYS A 258 40.69 11.38 1.11
C CYS A 258 41.40 10.02 1.31
N ASP A 259 41.35 9.52 2.53
CA ASP A 259 41.88 8.22 2.93
C ASP A 259 40.77 7.17 2.74
N LYS A 260 40.86 6.44 1.64
CA LYS A 260 39.89 5.38 1.30
C LYS A 260 39.80 4.27 2.33
N THR A 261 40.84 4.07 3.15
CA THR A 261 40.81 3.09 4.24
C THR A 261 39.91 3.57 5.37
N LYS A 262 40.00 4.86 5.73
CA LYS A 262 39.15 5.46 6.75
C LYS A 262 37.70 5.61 6.28
N GLU A 263 37.50 5.94 5.01
CA GLU A 263 36.17 5.94 4.37
C GLU A 263 35.50 4.57 4.47
N ALA A 264 36.21 3.50 4.07
CA ALA A 264 35.70 2.12 4.18
C ALA A 264 35.39 1.73 5.63
N LYS A 265 36.21 2.17 6.60
CA LYS A 265 35.97 1.96 8.02
C LYS A 265 34.69 2.68 8.49
N ASN A 266 34.47 3.92 8.05
CA ASN A 266 33.27 4.69 8.38
C ASN A 266 32.01 4.09 7.74
N ILE A 267 32.10 3.59 6.51
CA ILE A 267 31.01 2.86 5.86
C ILE A 267 30.64 1.60 6.69
N SER A 268 31.64 0.86 7.16
CA SER A 268 31.39 -0.31 8.02
C SER A 268 30.80 0.09 9.38
N ALA A 269 31.30 1.16 10.00
CA ALA A 269 30.77 1.65 11.28
C ALA A 269 29.34 2.19 11.16
N ALA A 270 29.01 2.84 10.03
CA ALA A 270 27.65 3.28 9.72
C ALA A 270 26.73 2.06 9.52
N TYR A 271 27.21 1.03 8.83
CA TYR A 271 26.50 -0.22 8.64
C TYR A 271 26.11 -0.87 9.98
N ASP A 272 27.02 -0.89 10.95
CA ASP A 272 26.76 -1.48 12.27
C ASP A 272 25.74 -0.67 13.11
N GLN A 273 25.51 0.60 12.79
CA GLN A 273 24.47 1.44 13.40
C GLN A 273 23.10 1.31 12.71
N ILE A 274 23.01 0.65 11.54
CA ILE A 274 21.74 0.42 10.86
C ILE A 274 20.92 -0.60 11.68
N PRO A 275 19.66 -0.29 12.03
CA PRO A 275 18.86 -1.23 12.78
C PRO A 275 18.63 -2.54 12.01
N ILE A 276 18.63 -3.67 12.73
CA ILE A 276 18.47 -4.99 12.12
C ILE A 276 16.99 -5.25 11.82
N TYR A 277 16.70 -5.54 10.56
CA TYR A 277 15.35 -5.92 10.12
C TYR A 277 15.33 -7.32 9.56
N CYS A 278 14.72 -8.24 10.30
CA CYS A 278 14.52 -9.59 9.80
C CYS A 278 13.43 -9.62 8.72
N THR A 279 13.53 -10.57 7.79
CA THR A 279 12.48 -10.76 6.79
C THR A 279 11.22 -11.37 7.41
N ARG A 280 10.08 -11.16 6.75
CA ARG A 280 8.82 -11.79 7.14
C ARG A 280 8.93 -13.31 7.18
N GLN A 281 9.66 -13.90 6.23
CA GLN A 281 9.84 -15.35 6.17
C GLN A 281 10.75 -15.86 7.29
N MET A 282 11.82 -15.15 7.65
CA MET A 282 12.69 -15.50 8.79
C MET A 282 11.87 -15.58 10.09
N ARG A 283 11.11 -14.53 10.41
CA ARG A 283 10.22 -14.50 11.58
C ARG A 283 9.25 -15.67 11.57
N LYS A 284 8.59 -15.90 10.42
CA LYS A 284 7.60 -16.99 10.27
C LYS A 284 8.24 -18.36 10.50
N ASN A 285 9.43 -18.60 9.96
CA ASN A 285 10.12 -19.88 10.07
C ASN A 285 10.47 -20.20 11.53
N VAL A 286 11.02 -19.23 12.26
CA VAL A 286 11.39 -19.42 13.67
C VAL A 286 10.14 -19.70 14.51
N ILE A 287 9.12 -18.83 14.40
CA ILE A 287 7.87 -19.00 15.15
C ILE A 287 7.25 -20.36 14.89
N ASN A 288 7.12 -20.76 13.61
CA ASN A 288 6.52 -22.03 13.24
C ASN A 288 7.34 -23.24 13.72
N LYS A 289 8.66 -23.16 13.69
CA LYS A 289 9.55 -24.23 14.13
C LYS A 289 9.45 -24.44 15.64
N TYR A 290 9.52 -23.36 16.42
CA TYR A 290 9.52 -23.44 17.88
C TYR A 290 8.13 -23.62 18.49
N SER A 291 7.05 -23.21 17.80
CA SER A 291 5.68 -23.46 18.26
C SER A 291 5.32 -24.95 18.33
N LEU A 292 6.08 -25.82 17.66
CA LEU A 292 5.90 -27.27 17.75
C LEU A 292 6.39 -27.86 19.08
N ILE A 293 7.30 -27.17 19.76
CA ILE A 293 7.98 -27.65 20.97
C ILE A 293 7.54 -26.85 22.19
N VAL A 294 7.45 -25.53 22.05
CA VAL A 294 7.17 -24.61 23.15
C VAL A 294 5.69 -24.23 23.16
N LYS A 295 5.02 -24.45 24.29
CA LYS A 295 3.66 -23.95 24.56
C LYS A 295 3.70 -22.46 24.94
N ALA A 296 4.13 -21.61 24.01
CA ALA A 296 4.12 -20.16 24.16
C ALA A 296 3.16 -19.52 23.16
N SER A 297 2.58 -18.38 23.53
CA SER A 297 1.78 -17.60 22.60
C SER A 297 2.67 -17.05 21.48
N ARG A 298 2.08 -16.81 20.31
CA ARG A 298 2.81 -16.26 19.15
C ARG A 298 3.50 -14.93 19.48
N SER A 299 2.88 -14.09 20.30
CA SER A 299 3.43 -12.79 20.70
C SER A 299 4.67 -12.95 21.58
N ILE A 300 4.69 -13.93 22.49
CA ILE A 300 5.88 -14.23 23.32
C ILE A 300 7.03 -14.70 22.44
N LEU A 301 6.77 -15.62 21.50
CA LEU A 301 7.79 -16.09 20.56
C LEU A 301 8.32 -14.97 19.66
N GLN A 302 7.48 -13.99 19.33
CA GLN A 302 7.89 -12.80 18.57
C GLN A 302 8.81 -11.90 19.39
N VAL A 303 8.48 -11.60 20.65
CA VAL A 303 9.34 -10.78 21.52
C VAL A 303 10.67 -11.49 21.77
N LEU A 304 10.64 -12.78 22.10
CA LEU A 304 11.85 -13.57 22.28
C LEU A 304 12.75 -13.56 21.04
N TYR A 305 12.16 -13.67 19.84
CA TYR A 305 12.91 -13.57 18.60
C TYR A 305 13.56 -12.18 18.45
N GLN A 306 12.82 -11.10 18.73
CA GLN A 306 13.34 -9.74 18.68
C GLN A 306 14.52 -9.54 19.64
N ASP A 307 14.41 -10.03 20.87
CA ASP A 307 15.46 -9.88 21.89
C ASP A 307 16.73 -10.66 21.50
N LEU A 308 16.59 -11.84 20.89
CA LEU A 308 17.73 -12.66 20.46
C LEU A 308 18.42 -12.14 19.20
N THR A 309 17.67 -11.53 18.27
CA THR A 309 18.22 -11.11 16.97
C THR A 309 18.45 -9.61 16.82
N GLY A 310 17.99 -8.80 17.78
CA GLY A 310 17.92 -7.34 17.64
C GLY A 310 16.93 -6.88 16.56
N ASP A 311 15.94 -7.70 16.19
CA ASP A 311 14.97 -7.32 15.14
C ASP A 311 14.06 -6.20 15.64
N VAL A 312 14.17 -5.04 15.01
CA VAL A 312 13.36 -3.85 15.33
C VAL A 312 12.08 -3.74 14.49
N SER A 313 11.73 -4.79 13.75
CA SER A 313 10.50 -4.82 12.95
C SER A 313 9.24 -4.56 13.79
N THR A 314 8.38 -3.68 13.29
CA THR A 314 7.15 -3.29 14.00
C THR A 314 6.07 -4.38 13.94
N PRO A 315 5.21 -4.49 14.98
CA PRO A 315 4.09 -5.42 14.98
C PRO A 315 3.01 -5.04 13.95
N ASP A 316 2.32 -6.05 13.39
CA ASP A 316 1.38 -5.91 12.27
C ASP A 316 0.15 -5.02 12.57
N ASN A 317 -0.16 -4.74 13.84
CA ASN A 317 -1.29 -3.89 14.25
C ASN A 317 -1.08 -3.30 15.67
N GLU A 318 -1.87 -2.30 16.04
CA GLU A 318 -1.77 -1.63 17.34
C GLU A 318 -2.02 -2.55 18.54
N ILE A 319 -2.91 -3.55 18.40
CA ILE A 319 -3.21 -4.50 19.47
C ILE A 319 -1.97 -5.35 19.77
N ASN A 320 -1.31 -5.85 18.74
CA ASN A 320 -0.07 -6.59 18.84
C ASN A 320 1.03 -5.68 19.40
N LYS A 321 1.10 -4.41 18.97
CA LYS A 321 2.06 -3.43 19.52
C LYS A 321 1.91 -3.28 21.03
N LYS A 322 0.70 -2.99 21.51
CA LYS A 322 0.41 -2.90 22.96
C LYS A 322 0.71 -4.21 23.68
N THR A 323 0.43 -5.34 23.05
CA THR A 323 0.73 -6.67 23.62
C THR A 323 2.24 -6.89 23.75
N HIS A 324 3.03 -6.50 22.74
CA HIS A 324 4.49 -6.62 22.77
C HIS A 324 5.10 -5.67 23.81
N GLU A 325 4.67 -4.41 23.86
CA GLU A 325 5.13 -3.43 24.85
C GLU A 325 4.88 -3.94 26.28
N ARG A 326 3.71 -4.52 26.50
CA ARG A 326 3.37 -5.19 27.76
C ARG A 326 4.31 -6.36 28.06
N ILE A 327 4.47 -7.31 27.13
CA ILE A 327 5.38 -8.45 27.34
C ILE A 327 6.80 -7.97 27.66
N LYS A 328 7.31 -6.94 26.97
CA LYS A 328 8.61 -6.34 27.26
C LYS A 328 8.69 -5.76 28.66
N LEU A 329 7.69 -4.96 29.06
CA LEU A 329 7.62 -4.42 30.42
C LEU A 329 7.72 -5.52 31.48
N MET A 330 6.98 -6.61 31.32
CA MET A 330 7.02 -7.76 32.23
C MET A 330 8.39 -8.44 32.31
N LEU A 331 9.09 -8.55 31.18
CA LEU A 331 10.43 -9.12 31.12
C LEU A 331 11.46 -8.17 31.76
N ASP A 332 11.37 -6.87 31.48
CA ASP A 332 12.26 -5.84 32.00
C ASP A 332 12.13 -5.68 33.51
N THR A 333 10.90 -5.76 34.05
CA THR A 333 10.65 -5.72 35.49
C THR A 333 10.88 -7.06 36.17
N GLN A 334 11.09 -8.13 35.41
CA GLN A 334 11.17 -9.52 35.89
C GLN A 334 9.98 -9.92 36.77
N ASP A 335 8.82 -9.29 36.54
CA ASP A 335 7.61 -9.46 37.33
C ASP A 335 6.50 -9.98 36.43
N PRO A 336 6.22 -11.30 36.43
CA PRO A 336 5.18 -11.89 35.59
C PRO A 336 3.77 -11.43 35.97
N ASP A 337 3.58 -10.91 37.19
CA ASP A 337 2.27 -10.53 37.73
C ASP A 337 1.93 -9.05 37.47
N ILE A 338 2.87 -8.26 36.94
CA ILE A 338 2.63 -6.87 36.54
C ILE A 338 1.56 -6.77 35.43
N ILE A 339 1.35 -7.86 34.67
CA ILE A 339 0.29 -7.97 33.66
C ILE A 339 -0.69 -9.05 34.08
N ILE A 340 -1.88 -8.59 34.45
CA ILE A 340 -2.97 -9.45 34.87
C ILE A 340 -3.87 -9.75 33.67
N ASP A 341 -4.05 -11.04 33.32
CA ASP A 341 -5.08 -11.45 32.36
C ASP A 341 -6.45 -11.45 33.03
N LEU A 342 -7.23 -10.41 32.78
CA LEU A 342 -8.58 -10.25 33.33
C LEU A 342 -9.51 -11.42 33.01
N ARG A 343 -9.25 -12.22 31.97
CA ARG A 343 -10.07 -13.40 31.65
C ARG A 343 -9.85 -14.57 32.62
N LYS A 344 -8.68 -14.64 33.25
CA LYS A 344 -8.43 -15.60 34.34
C LYS A 344 -9.24 -15.19 35.58
N ILE A 345 -9.31 -13.89 35.84
CA ILE A 345 -10.07 -13.32 36.97
C ILE A 345 -11.59 -13.50 36.79
N ILE A 346 -12.12 -13.29 35.58
CA ILE A 346 -13.57 -13.40 35.33
C ILE A 346 -14.09 -14.84 35.54
N ASN A 347 -13.24 -15.85 35.36
CA ASN A 347 -13.63 -17.27 35.48
C ASN A 347 -13.17 -17.93 36.79
N GLU A 348 -12.42 -17.23 37.64
CA GLU A 348 -12.03 -17.71 38.97
C GLU A 348 -12.99 -17.13 40.01
N LYS A 349 -13.83 -17.98 40.61
CA LYS A 349 -14.54 -17.62 41.85
C LYS A 349 -13.55 -17.68 43.02
N GLY A 350 -13.51 -16.66 43.87
CA GLY A 350 -12.66 -16.62 45.07
C GLY A 350 -11.41 -15.74 44.95
N THR A 351 -11.40 -14.74 44.07
CA THR A 351 -10.24 -13.86 43.91
C THR A 351 -10.25 -12.74 44.94
N LYS A 352 -9.08 -12.13 45.20
CA LYS A 352 -8.96 -10.93 46.07
C LYS A 352 -9.78 -9.72 45.61
N PHE A 353 -10.34 -9.78 44.40
CA PHE A 353 -11.15 -8.72 43.79
C PHE A 353 -12.66 -8.99 43.87
N ASP A 354 -13.09 -10.10 44.48
CA ASP A 354 -14.52 -10.41 44.64
C ASP A 354 -15.24 -9.31 45.43
N VAL A 355 -14.56 -8.69 46.39
CA VAL A 355 -15.06 -7.51 47.13
C VAL A 355 -15.35 -6.34 46.18
N PHE A 356 -14.44 -6.05 45.23
CA PHE A 356 -14.64 -4.98 44.25
C PHE A 356 -15.81 -5.28 43.31
N TRP A 357 -15.96 -6.53 42.85
CA TRP A 357 -17.05 -6.90 41.96
C TRP A 357 -18.41 -6.88 42.67
N ASN A 358 -18.48 -7.30 43.93
CA ASN A 358 -19.69 -7.21 44.73
C ASN A 358 -20.11 -5.75 44.92
N GLU A 359 -19.18 -4.87 45.30
CA GLU A 359 -19.44 -3.43 45.46
C GLU A 359 -19.89 -2.77 44.14
N MET A 360 -19.28 -3.13 43.01
CA MET A 360 -19.72 -2.67 41.68
C MET A 360 -21.14 -3.13 41.36
N GLN A 361 -21.46 -4.37 41.69
CA GLN A 361 -22.77 -4.95 41.40
C GLN A 361 -23.86 -4.34 42.28
N ASP A 362 -23.54 -4.04 43.54
CA ASP A 362 -24.43 -3.30 44.44
C ASP A 362 -24.65 -1.87 43.93
N TYR A 363 -23.60 -1.18 43.45
CA TYR A 363 -23.72 0.17 42.84
C TYR A 363 -24.62 0.23 41.60
N PHE A 364 -24.66 -0.82 40.77
CA PHE A 364 -25.54 -0.89 39.59
C PHE A 364 -26.94 -1.41 39.91
N ASN A 365 -27.17 -1.92 41.12
CA ASN A 365 -28.46 -2.40 41.59
C ASN A 365 -29.19 -1.39 42.51
N GLU A 366 -28.54 -0.29 42.90
CA GLU A 366 -29.20 0.98 43.29
C GLU A 366 -29.63 1.77 42.05
#